data_AF-A0A0N7Z562-F1
#
_entry.id   AF-A0A0N7Z562-F1
#
_cell.length_a   1.000
_cell.length_b   1.000
_cell.length_c   1.000
_cell.angle_alpha   90.00
_cell.angle_beta   90.00
_cell.angle_gamma   90.00
#
_symmetry.space_group_name_H-M   'P 1'
#
loop_
_entity.id
_entity.type
_entity.pdbx_description
1 polymer ?
#
loop_
_entity_poly.entity_id
_entity_poly.type
_entity_poly.pdbx_seq_one_letter_code
_entity_poly.pdbx_strand_id
1 'polypeptide(L)'
;MLRLHHFGITAHSLEETIQWYSKNLGFTYDYTYEVEALKMKAAFMSLGEFRLEIFEVENAEPMPTYRNEVATNIQVRGLNHIALAVEDIETTVHTLKQQGIEFVTDLAEIPNSQGERYTFFKDNNGVLIELFQPNPSNDKGVT
;
A
#
# COMPACT_ATOMS: atom_id res chain seq x y z
N MET A 1 3.30 -25.46 7.95
CA MET A 1 3.90 -24.18 8.38
C MET A 1 3.20 -23.08 7.58
N LEU A 2 2.72 -22.02 8.23
CA LEU A 2 2.02 -20.91 7.58
C LEU A 2 3.02 -19.81 7.23
N ARG A 3 2.85 -19.16 6.07
CA ARG A 3 3.65 -18.00 5.63
C ARG A 3 2.76 -16.96 4.97
N LEU A 4 3.16 -15.69 5.02
CA LEU A 4 2.51 -14.65 4.23
C LEU A 4 2.70 -14.94 2.74
N HIS A 5 1.66 -14.74 1.95
CA HIS A 5 1.72 -14.92 0.49
C HIS A 5 1.39 -13.65 -0.26
N HIS A 6 0.34 -12.95 0.13
CA HIS A 6 -0.12 -11.74 -0.55
C HIS A 6 -1.01 -10.89 0.38
N PHE A 7 -1.24 -9.64 -0.02
CA PHE A 7 -2.27 -8.77 0.53
C PHE A 7 -3.30 -8.46 -0.57
N GLY A 8 -4.59 -8.45 -0.23
CA GLY A 8 -5.68 -8.21 -1.17
C GLY A 8 -6.27 -6.82 -1.06
N ILE A 9 -6.49 -6.13 -2.18
CA ILE A 9 -7.27 -4.89 -2.26
C ILE A 9 -8.36 -4.99 -3.32
N THR A 10 -9.45 -4.27 -3.13
CA THR A 10 -10.47 -4.08 -4.17
C THR A 10 -10.30 -2.71 -4.78
N ALA A 11 -10.19 -2.67 -6.09
CA ALA A 11 -10.02 -1.47 -6.89
C ALA A 11 -11.30 -1.14 -7.69
N HIS A 12 -11.45 0.13 -8.02
CA HIS A 12 -12.48 0.56 -8.96
C HIS A 12 -12.15 0.13 -10.40
N SER A 13 -10.87 0.23 -10.78
CA SER A 13 -10.33 -0.20 -12.08
C SER A 13 -9.03 -0.96 -11.87
N LEU A 14 -9.00 -2.21 -12.34
CA LEU A 14 -7.85 -3.10 -12.27
C LEU A 14 -6.70 -2.56 -13.10
N GLU A 15 -6.99 -2.08 -14.31
CA GLU A 15 -5.98 -1.55 -15.23
C GLU A 15 -5.33 -0.29 -14.67
N GLU A 16 -6.12 0.67 -14.19
CA GLU A 16 -5.59 1.92 -13.63
C GLU A 16 -4.76 1.65 -12.37
N THR A 17 -5.20 0.70 -11.53
CA THR A 17 -4.50 0.33 -10.31
C THR A 17 -3.18 -0.38 -10.61
N ILE A 18 -3.14 -1.30 -11.58
CA ILE A 18 -1.89 -1.92 -12.04
C ILE A 18 -0.89 -0.85 -12.51
N GLN A 19 -1.35 0.10 -13.33
CA GLN A 19 -0.50 1.18 -13.82
C GLN A 19 0.00 2.08 -12.69
N TRP A 20 -0.87 2.42 -11.74
CA TRP A 20 -0.53 3.26 -10.60
C TRP A 20 0.54 2.61 -9.70
N TYR A 21 0.37 1.34 -9.33
CA TYR A 21 1.34 0.62 -8.48
C TYR A 21 2.66 0.40 -9.22
N SER A 22 2.63 0.13 -10.53
CA SER A 22 3.86 -0.02 -11.33
C SER A 22 4.63 1.30 -11.42
N LYS A 23 3.93 2.40 -11.74
CA LYS A 23 4.55 3.71 -11.98
C LYS A 23 5.13 4.32 -10.70
N ASN A 24 4.38 4.29 -9.61
CA ASN A 24 4.73 5.06 -8.41
C ASN A 24 5.54 4.24 -7.40
N LEU A 25 5.28 2.92 -7.31
CA LEU A 25 5.84 2.06 -6.26
C LEU A 25 6.73 0.93 -6.80
N GLY A 26 6.89 0.85 -8.14
CA GLY A 26 7.82 -0.10 -8.77
C GLY A 26 7.34 -1.56 -8.76
N PHE A 27 6.05 -1.80 -8.51
CA PHE A 27 5.50 -3.15 -8.60
C PHE A 27 5.59 -3.68 -10.04
N THR A 28 5.87 -4.97 -10.19
CA THR A 28 5.82 -5.65 -11.48
C THR A 28 4.52 -6.44 -11.60
N TYR A 29 3.88 -6.34 -12.76
CA TYR A 29 2.74 -7.18 -13.11
C TYR A 29 3.14 -8.65 -13.25
N ASP A 30 2.39 -9.56 -12.62
CA ASP A 30 2.60 -11.01 -12.77
C ASP A 30 1.63 -11.60 -13.81
N TYR A 31 0.34 -11.62 -13.48
CA TYR A 31 -0.73 -12.17 -14.33
C TYR A 31 -2.11 -11.71 -13.86
N THR A 32 -3.09 -11.78 -14.75
CA THR A 32 -4.53 -11.60 -14.45
C THR A 32 -5.29 -12.91 -14.52
N TYR A 33 -6.42 -12.96 -13.83
CA TYR A 33 -7.39 -14.05 -13.95
C TYR A 33 -8.81 -13.51 -13.74
N GLU A 34 -9.79 -14.26 -14.22
CA GLU A 34 -11.22 -13.91 -14.11
C GLU A 34 -11.98 -15.05 -13.45
N VAL A 35 -13.00 -14.70 -12.66
CA VAL A 35 -13.94 -15.66 -12.06
C VAL A 35 -15.35 -15.26 -12.47
N GLU A 36 -15.83 -15.86 -13.56
CA GLU A 36 -17.12 -15.52 -14.20
C GLU A 36 -18.30 -15.60 -13.21
N ALA A 37 -18.33 -16.64 -12.37
CA ALA A 37 -19.39 -16.83 -11.37
C ALA A 37 -19.48 -15.70 -10.34
N LEU A 38 -18.39 -14.95 -10.12
CA LEU A 38 -18.32 -13.80 -9.23
C LEU A 38 -18.32 -12.47 -9.98
N LYS A 39 -18.35 -12.49 -11.32
CA LYS A 39 -18.18 -11.32 -12.18
C LYS A 39 -16.99 -10.44 -11.75
N MET A 40 -15.87 -11.12 -11.52
CA MET A 40 -14.70 -10.54 -10.90
C MET A 40 -13.49 -10.76 -11.82
N LYS A 41 -12.67 -9.72 -11.94
CA LYS A 41 -11.31 -9.80 -12.49
C LYS A 41 -10.33 -9.56 -11.37
N ALA A 42 -9.15 -10.14 -11.47
CA ALA A 42 -8.09 -9.89 -10.51
C ALA A 42 -6.71 -9.96 -11.16
N ALA A 43 -5.72 -9.38 -10.49
CA ALA A 43 -4.33 -9.41 -10.89
C ALA A 43 -3.42 -9.64 -9.69
N PHE A 44 -2.34 -10.38 -9.92
CA PHE A 44 -1.20 -10.40 -9.01
C PHE A 44 -0.12 -9.45 -9.50
N MET A 45 0.47 -8.71 -8.56
CA MET A 45 1.67 -7.90 -8.75
C MET A 45 2.69 -8.19 -7.65
N SER A 46 3.97 -8.03 -7.96
CA SER A 46 5.08 -8.31 -7.04
C SER A 46 5.96 -7.08 -6.81
N LEU A 47 6.47 -6.94 -5.58
CA LEU A 47 7.53 -6.01 -5.20
C LEU A 47 8.50 -6.76 -4.28
N GLY A 48 9.62 -7.25 -4.83
CA GLY A 48 10.48 -8.20 -4.11
C GLY A 48 9.71 -9.46 -3.71
N GLU A 49 9.74 -9.83 -2.43
CA GLU A 49 8.96 -10.96 -1.88
C GLU A 49 7.50 -10.62 -1.57
N PHE A 50 7.13 -9.34 -1.57
CA PHE A 50 5.76 -8.91 -1.31
C PHE A 50 4.89 -9.06 -2.55
N ARG A 51 3.66 -9.57 -2.37
CA ARG A 51 2.67 -9.69 -3.45
C ARG A 51 1.39 -8.97 -3.11
N LEU A 52 0.86 -8.26 -4.10
CA LEU A 52 -0.43 -7.59 -4.07
C LEU A 52 -1.40 -8.36 -4.98
N GLU A 53 -2.59 -8.66 -4.47
CA GLU A 53 -3.71 -9.18 -5.23
C GLU A 53 -4.76 -8.07 -5.36
N ILE A 54 -5.07 -7.67 -6.58
CA ILE A 54 -5.98 -6.56 -6.86
C ILE A 54 -7.25 -7.14 -7.47
N PHE A 55 -8.40 -6.84 -6.88
CA PHE A 55 -9.71 -7.28 -7.35
C PHE A 55 -10.47 -6.13 -8.00
N GLU A 56 -11.14 -6.39 -9.12
CA GLU A 56 -12.18 -5.54 -9.70
C GLU A 56 -13.47 -6.36 -9.77
N VAL A 57 -14.52 -5.87 -9.10
CA VAL A 57 -15.83 -6.53 -9.03
C VAL A 57 -16.88 -5.56 -9.55
N GLU A 58 -17.76 -6.06 -10.42
CA GLU A 58 -18.88 -5.26 -10.94
C GLU A 58 -19.73 -4.73 -9.78
N ASN A 59 -19.96 -3.41 -9.74
CA ASN A 59 -20.74 -2.73 -8.70
C ASN A 59 -20.15 -2.87 -7.28
N ALA A 60 -18.83 -2.97 -7.13
CA ALA A 60 -18.19 -2.87 -5.82
C ALA A 60 -18.56 -1.55 -5.12
N GLU A 61 -18.93 -1.63 -3.85
CA GLU A 61 -19.19 -0.45 -3.02
C GLU A 61 -17.90 0.38 -2.87
N PRO A 62 -17.99 1.73 -2.89
CA PRO A 62 -16.83 2.58 -2.69
C PRO A 62 -16.25 2.38 -1.29
N MET A 63 -14.94 2.64 -1.14
CA MET A 63 -14.31 2.66 0.18
C MET A 63 -15.03 3.67 1.09
N PRO A 64 -15.43 3.28 2.32
CA PRO A 64 -16.02 4.22 3.25
C PRO A 64 -15.05 5.36 3.57
N THR A 65 -15.54 6.60 3.56
CA THR A 65 -14.69 7.79 3.74
C THR A 65 -13.93 7.82 5.08
N TYR A 66 -14.47 7.18 6.13
CA TYR A 66 -13.77 7.07 7.41
C TYR A 66 -12.56 6.11 7.38
N ARG A 67 -12.33 5.38 6.29
CA ARG A 67 -11.17 4.48 6.12
C ARG A 67 -9.97 5.16 5.46
N ASN A 68 -10.17 6.32 4.84
CA ASN A 68 -9.14 6.94 4.01
C ASN A 68 -8.31 8.01 4.75
N GLU A 69 -8.59 8.31 6.03
CA GLU A 69 -7.77 9.20 6.87
C GLU A 69 -7.22 8.43 8.07
N VAL A 70 -5.99 8.72 8.48
CA VAL A 70 -5.34 8.01 9.61
C VAL A 70 -6.18 8.10 10.89
N ALA A 71 -6.63 9.31 11.24
CA ALA A 71 -7.33 9.57 12.50
C ALA A 71 -8.69 8.86 12.63
N THR A 72 -9.40 8.66 11.52
CA THR A 72 -10.69 7.96 11.50
C THR A 72 -10.52 6.47 11.29
N ASN A 73 -9.54 6.05 10.48
CA ASN A 73 -9.30 4.64 10.18
C ASN A 73 -8.87 3.85 11.43
N ILE A 74 -8.04 4.43 12.31
CA ILE A 74 -7.63 3.77 13.58
C ILE A 74 -8.78 3.54 14.58
N GLN A 75 -9.93 4.18 14.37
CA GLN A 75 -11.11 4.01 15.23
C GLN A 75 -11.93 2.76 14.84
N VAL A 76 -11.60 2.10 13.73
CA VAL A 76 -12.32 0.94 13.21
C VAL A 76 -11.44 -0.30 13.30
N ARG A 77 -11.94 -1.35 13.96
CA ARG A 77 -11.23 -2.64 14.03
C ARG A 77 -11.15 -3.29 12.64
N GLY A 78 -9.99 -3.86 12.32
CA GLY A 78 -9.74 -4.56 11.05
C GLY A 78 -8.35 -4.27 10.49
N LEU A 79 -8.14 -4.56 9.21
CA LEU A 79 -6.94 -4.12 8.49
C LEU A 79 -6.90 -2.59 8.45
N ASN A 80 -5.74 -2.02 8.73
CA ASN A 80 -5.56 -0.58 8.84
C ASN A 80 -4.88 -0.01 7.58
N HIS A 81 -3.67 -0.48 7.26
CA HIS A 81 -2.87 -0.03 6.12
C HIS A 81 -1.88 -1.13 5.71
N ILE A 82 -1.16 -0.89 4.61
CA ILE A 82 0.02 -1.67 4.20
C ILE A 82 1.24 -0.78 4.43
N ALA A 83 2.32 -1.34 5.01
CA ALA A 83 3.57 -0.61 5.20
C ALA A 83 4.65 -1.09 4.23
N LEU A 84 5.34 -0.13 3.62
CA LEU A 84 6.48 -0.35 2.73
C LEU A 84 7.74 0.20 3.40
N ALA A 85 8.72 -0.67 3.61
CA ALA A 85 10.00 -0.30 4.19
C ALA A 85 10.88 0.41 3.16
N VAL A 86 11.56 1.48 3.58
CA VAL A 86 12.49 2.26 2.76
C VAL A 86 13.76 2.57 3.53
N GLU A 87 14.89 2.66 2.82
CA GLU A 87 16.19 2.99 3.42
C GLU A 87 16.27 4.46 3.83
N ASP A 88 15.79 5.37 2.96
CA ASP A 88 15.75 6.81 3.19
C ASP A 88 14.35 7.36 2.87
N ILE A 89 13.60 7.65 3.93
CA ILE A 89 12.24 8.17 3.84
C ILE A 89 12.18 9.60 3.32
N GLU A 90 13.19 10.43 3.56
CA GLU A 90 13.18 11.82 3.07
C GLU A 90 13.35 11.86 1.55
N THR A 91 14.31 11.10 1.05
CA THR A 91 14.52 10.93 -0.40
C THR A 91 13.28 10.33 -1.05
N THR A 92 12.71 9.27 -0.47
CA THR A 92 11.51 8.62 -1.03
C THR A 92 10.29 9.54 -1.04
N VAL A 93 10.03 10.26 0.05
CA VAL A 93 8.94 11.24 0.14
C VAL A 93 9.11 12.33 -0.92
N HIS A 94 10.33 12.83 -1.13
CA HIS A 94 10.61 13.82 -2.17
C HIS A 94 10.29 13.29 -3.57
N THR A 95 10.76 12.08 -3.90
CA THR A 95 10.50 11.45 -5.20
C THR A 95 9.00 11.23 -5.44
N LEU A 96 8.27 10.71 -4.46
CA LEU A 96 6.83 10.47 -4.61
C LEU A 96 6.04 11.77 -4.76
N LYS A 97 6.40 12.83 -4.03
CA LYS A 97 5.80 14.16 -4.22
C LYS A 97 6.04 14.70 -5.62
N GLN A 98 7.23 14.51 -6.20
CA GLN A 98 7.51 14.88 -7.60
C GLN A 98 6.69 14.09 -8.62
N GLN A 99 6.30 12.86 -8.28
CA GLN A 99 5.40 12.03 -9.10
C GLN A 99 3.92 12.41 -8.94
N GLY A 100 3.60 13.39 -8.09
CA GLY A 100 2.24 13.87 -7.85
C GLY A 100 1.50 13.16 -6.71
N ILE A 101 2.22 12.41 -5.86
CA ILE A 101 1.63 11.77 -4.68
C ILE A 101 1.48 12.79 -3.55
N GLU A 102 0.25 12.89 -3.04
CA GLU A 102 -0.08 13.68 -1.86
C GLU A 102 -0.03 12.82 -0.59
N PHE A 103 0.69 13.31 0.41
CA PHE A 103 0.80 12.65 1.72
C PHE A 103 -0.31 13.14 2.65
N VAL A 104 -0.85 12.23 3.45
CA VAL A 104 -1.93 12.51 4.41
C VAL A 104 -1.41 12.93 5.78
N THR A 105 -0.14 12.67 6.06
CA THR A 105 0.55 13.09 7.29
C THR A 105 1.90 13.71 6.97
N ASP A 106 2.38 14.56 7.87
CA ASP A 106 3.80 14.94 7.88
C ASP A 106 4.68 13.73 8.25
N LEU A 107 5.98 13.85 7.95
CA LEU A 107 6.97 12.88 8.37
C LEU A 107 7.15 12.93 9.90
N ALA A 108 7.00 11.78 10.55
CA ALA A 108 7.06 11.66 12.01
C ALA A 108 8.04 10.56 12.43
N GLU A 109 8.46 10.59 13.70
CA GLU A 109 9.20 9.51 14.35
C GLU A 109 8.28 8.77 15.32
N ILE A 110 8.40 7.44 15.40
CA ILE A 110 7.65 6.65 16.37
C ILE A 110 8.17 6.97 17.78
N PRO A 111 7.30 7.33 18.73
CA PRO A 111 7.72 7.61 20.11
C PRO A 111 8.49 6.44 20.72
N ASN A 112 9.68 6.72 21.25
CA ASN A 112 10.58 5.76 21.90
C ASN A 112 11.20 4.69 20.97
N SER A 113 11.06 4.81 19.65
CA SER A 113 11.64 3.85 18.68
C SER A 113 13.14 4.02 18.42
N GLN A 114 13.71 5.15 18.86
CA GLN A 114 15.10 5.52 18.62
C GLN A 114 15.43 5.68 17.12
N GLY A 115 14.50 6.24 16.34
CA GLY A 115 14.74 6.59 14.94
C GLY A 115 13.93 5.81 13.90
N GLU A 116 12.87 5.09 14.26
CA GLU A 116 11.89 4.60 13.27
C GLU A 116 11.02 5.77 12.82
N ARG A 117 10.95 5.99 11.51
CA ARG A 117 10.24 7.13 10.91
C ARG A 117 9.14 6.65 9.99
N TYR A 118 8.05 7.40 9.92
CA TYR A 118 6.92 7.04 9.09
C TYR A 118 6.17 8.24 8.53
N THR A 119 5.44 8.00 7.44
CA THR A 119 4.40 8.89 6.93
C THR A 119 3.42 8.09 6.07
N PHE A 120 2.23 8.62 5.85
CA PHE A 120 1.18 7.97 5.10
C PHE A 120 0.83 8.74 3.82
N PHE A 121 0.44 8.00 2.79
CA PHE A 121 -0.19 8.50 1.57
C PHE A 121 -1.31 7.53 1.15
N LYS A 122 -2.03 7.84 0.07
CA LYS A 122 -3.11 6.99 -0.45
C LYS A 122 -2.74 6.43 -1.83
N ASP A 123 -3.21 5.22 -2.11
CA ASP A 123 -3.27 4.72 -3.48
C ASP A 123 -4.40 5.40 -4.29
N ASN A 124 -4.51 5.03 -5.57
CA ASN A 124 -5.58 5.54 -6.44
C ASN A 124 -7.00 5.09 -6.04
N ASN A 125 -7.14 4.18 -5.06
CA ASN A 125 -8.40 3.70 -4.50
C ASN A 125 -8.67 4.24 -3.09
N GLY A 126 -7.77 5.08 -2.54
CA GLY A 126 -7.89 5.65 -1.20
C GLY A 126 -7.34 4.76 -0.07
N VAL A 127 -6.73 3.62 -0.38
CA VAL A 127 -6.07 2.73 0.58
C VAL A 127 -4.87 3.46 1.18
N LEU A 128 -4.78 3.47 2.51
CA LEU A 128 -3.62 4.02 3.21
C LEU A 128 -2.39 3.13 3.03
N ILE A 129 -1.30 3.73 2.57
CA ILE A 129 0.02 3.13 2.48
C ILE A 129 0.96 3.91 3.41
N GLU A 130 1.66 3.19 4.29
CA GLU A 130 2.72 3.72 5.13
C GLU A 130 4.06 3.59 4.41
N LEU A 131 4.84 4.68 4.35
CA LEU A 131 6.28 4.57 4.20
C LEU A 131 6.90 4.47 5.58
N PHE A 132 7.73 3.46 5.76
CA PHE A 132 8.37 3.18 7.04
C PHE A 132 9.88 3.09 6.84
N GLN A 133 10.64 3.89 7.57
CA GLN A 133 12.07 3.72 7.67
C GLN A 133 12.39 3.08 9.02
N PRO A 134 12.91 1.84 9.03
CA PRO A 134 13.30 1.19 10.28
C PRO A 134 14.48 1.94 10.93
N ASN A 135 14.62 1.77 12.23
CA ASN A 135 15.79 2.26 12.93
C ASN A 135 17.05 1.65 12.29
N PRO A 136 18.07 2.46 11.92
CA PRO A 136 19.30 1.98 11.29
C PRO A 136 20.02 0.86 12.07
N SER A 137 19.80 0.79 13.39
CA SER A 137 20.39 -0.22 14.28
C SER A 137 19.61 -1.54 14.31
N ASN A 138 18.36 -1.54 13.82
CA ASN A 138 17.45 -2.69 13.79
C ASN A 138 17.21 -3.21 12.37
N ASP A 139 17.87 -2.66 11.36
CA ASP A 139 17.74 -3.14 9.98
C ASP A 139 18.33 -4.56 9.88
N LYS A 140 17.45 -5.56 10.02
CA LYS A 140 17.79 -6.97 9.87
C LYS A 140 17.76 -7.42 8.41
N GLY A 141 17.72 -6.48 7.46
CA GLY A 141 17.54 -6.79 6.05
C GLY A 141 16.18 -7.41 5.86
N VAL A 142 15.19 -6.61 5.48
CA VAL A 142 14.01 -7.15 4.84
C VAL A 142 14.44 -7.59 3.43
N THR A 143 15.07 -8.77 3.36
CA THR A 143 15.26 -9.54 2.13
C THR A 143 14.04 -10.38 1.88
#